data_AF-A6TR88-F1
#
_entry.id   AF-A6TR88-F1
#
_cell.length_a   1.000
_cell.length_b   1.000
_cell.length_c   1.000
_cell.angle_alpha   90.00
_cell.angle_beta   90.00
_cell.angle_gamma   90.00
#
_symmetry.space_group_name_H-M   'P 1'
#
loop_
_entity.id
_entity.type
_entity.pdbx_description
1 polymer ?
#
loop_
_entity_poly.entity_id
_entity_poly.type
_entity_poly.pdbx_seq_one_letter_code
_entity_poly.pdbx_strand_id
1 'polypeptide(L)'
;MKIIEKNEGQKIEYLQEGNNLLSFRDELFINLARCERDYPVQIDICENSDGILTTGVSQRYIAQIDIPAREYKEVPIEDVEGEGTEGEEESFRLEPVPFSMDNVTLTLWALNEGGLR
;
A
#
# COMPACT_ATOMS: atom_id res chain seq x y z
N MET A 1 -9.49 2.80 0.54
CA MET A 1 -8.33 3.53 -0.02
C MET A 1 -8.60 5.02 -0.05
N LYS A 2 -7.61 5.85 0.33
CA LYS A 2 -7.68 7.31 0.17
C LYS A 2 -7.13 7.73 -1.19
N ILE A 3 -7.85 8.57 -1.94
CA ILE A 3 -7.43 9.06 -3.25
C ILE A 3 -7.04 10.53 -3.16
N ILE A 4 -5.92 10.90 -3.78
CA ILE A 4 -5.42 12.28 -3.86
C ILE A 4 -5.12 12.60 -5.32
N GLU A 5 -5.74 13.66 -5.86
CA GLU A 5 -5.32 14.23 -7.14
C GLU A 5 -4.27 15.31 -6.89
N LYS A 6 -3.07 15.15 -7.45
CA LYS A 6 -1.94 16.02 -7.15
C LYS A 6 -2.01 17.39 -7.85
N ASN A 7 -2.55 17.41 -9.05
CA ASN A 7 -2.65 18.56 -9.95
C ASN A 7 -3.99 18.50 -10.71
N GLU A 8 -4.33 19.52 -11.49
CA GLU A 8 -5.55 19.51 -12.31
C GLU A 8 -5.34 18.73 -13.61
N GLY A 9 -6.41 18.12 -14.14
CA GLY A 9 -6.40 17.42 -15.43
C GLY A 9 -6.61 15.91 -15.33
N GLN A 10 -6.85 15.27 -16.48
CA GLN A 10 -7.21 13.85 -16.57
C GLN A 10 -6.16 12.95 -15.91
N LYS A 11 -6.61 12.05 -15.03
CA LYS A 11 -5.78 11.03 -14.37
C LYS A 11 -5.81 9.71 -15.14
N ILE A 12 -4.86 8.84 -14.85
CA ILE A 12 -4.90 7.46 -15.33
C ILE A 12 -6.12 6.73 -14.74
N GLU A 13 -6.72 5.85 -15.53
CA GLU A 13 -7.73 4.93 -15.04
C GLU A 13 -7.09 3.85 -14.17
N TYR A 14 -7.70 3.58 -13.02
CA TYR A 14 -7.29 2.53 -12.09
C TYR A 14 -8.50 1.70 -11.67
N LEU A 15 -8.26 0.43 -11.33
CA LEU A 15 -9.28 -0.48 -10.80
C LEU A 15 -8.76 -1.11 -9.50
N GLN A 16 -9.61 -1.09 -8.48
CA GLN A 16 -9.41 -1.88 -7.27
C GLN A 16 -10.21 -3.18 -7.41
N GLU A 17 -9.54 -4.31 -7.25
CA GLU A 17 -10.17 -5.63 -7.23
C GLU A 17 -9.97 -6.30 -5.87
N GLY A 18 -11.09 -6.64 -5.23
CA GLY A 18 -11.09 -7.17 -3.88
C GLY A 18 -10.43 -6.22 -2.87
N ASN A 19 -9.66 -6.79 -1.94
CA ASN A 19 -9.03 -6.05 -0.85
C ASN A 19 -7.50 -5.88 -1.01
N ASN A 20 -6.91 -6.26 -2.15
CA ASN A 20 -5.45 -6.22 -2.29
C ASN A 20 -4.92 -5.90 -3.69
N LEU A 21 -5.72 -6.02 -4.75
CA LEU A 21 -5.23 -5.80 -6.10
C LEU A 21 -5.60 -4.40 -6.57
N LEU A 22 -4.58 -3.67 -7.05
CA LEU A 22 -4.73 -2.39 -7.74
C LEU A 22 -4.13 -2.52 -9.13
N SER A 23 -4.88 -2.10 -10.14
CA SER A 23 -4.43 -2.10 -11.53
C SER A 23 -4.55 -0.74 -12.19
N PHE A 24 -3.73 -0.51 -13.21
CA PHE A 24 -3.70 0.72 -14.01
C PHE A 24 -3.73 0.36 -15.50
N ARG A 25 -4.64 1.00 -16.25
CA ARG A 25 -4.78 0.85 -17.71
C ARG A 25 -4.85 -0.61 -18.22
N ASP A 26 -5.35 -1.55 -17.39
CA ASP A 26 -5.33 -2.99 -17.71
C ASP A 26 -3.93 -3.54 -18.10
N GLU A 27 -2.87 -2.84 -17.67
CA GLU A 27 -1.48 -3.08 -18.10
C GLU A 27 -0.61 -3.47 -16.92
N LEU A 28 -0.75 -2.75 -15.80
CA LEU A 28 0.04 -2.95 -14.60
C LEU A 28 -0.86 -3.38 -13.45
N PHE A 29 -0.51 -4.49 -12.79
CA PHE A 29 -1.27 -5.08 -11.68
C PHE A 29 -0.36 -5.28 -10.48
N ILE A 30 -0.78 -4.81 -9.31
CA ILE A 30 0.01 -4.88 -8.08
C ILE A 30 -0.84 -5.40 -6.94
N ASN A 31 -0.40 -6.50 -6.32
CA ASN A 31 -0.98 -7.00 -5.07
C ASN A 31 -0.34 -6.26 -3.89
N LEU A 32 -1.03 -5.25 -3.37
CA LEU A 32 -0.55 -4.36 -2.33
C LEU A 32 -0.34 -5.07 -0.98
N ALA A 33 -1.12 -6.11 -0.69
CA ALA A 33 -0.92 -6.92 0.52
C ALA A 33 0.45 -7.63 0.52
N ARG A 34 0.98 -8.00 -0.65
CA ARG A 34 2.34 -8.57 -0.77
C ARG A 34 3.44 -7.50 -0.62
N CYS A 35 3.10 -6.24 -0.79
CA CYS A 35 4.02 -5.11 -0.68
C CYS A 35 4.16 -4.60 0.76
N GLU A 36 3.16 -4.81 1.63
CA GLU A 36 3.19 -4.36 3.03
C GLU A 36 4.40 -4.89 3.81
N ARG A 37 5.03 -4.01 4.60
CA ARG A 37 6.19 -4.29 5.45
C ARG A 37 5.97 -3.69 6.82
N ASP A 38 6.89 -3.95 7.75
CA ASP A 38 6.88 -3.37 9.09
C ASP A 38 7.39 -1.90 9.09
N TYR A 39 7.58 -1.33 7.89
CA TYR A 39 7.89 0.06 7.63
C TYR A 39 7.04 0.57 6.45
N PRO A 40 6.82 1.89 6.32
CA PRO A 40 6.04 2.44 5.21
C PRO A 40 6.68 2.12 3.85
N VAL A 41 5.86 1.73 2.88
CA VAL A 41 6.28 1.42 1.51
C VAL A 41 5.64 2.40 0.55
N GLN A 42 6.48 3.04 -0.26
CA GLN A 42 6.06 3.88 -1.39
C GLN A 42 6.34 3.15 -2.69
N ILE A 43 5.36 3.11 -3.59
CA ILE A 43 5.50 2.56 -4.94
C ILE A 43 5.17 3.66 -5.94
N ASP A 44 6.17 4.06 -6.71
CA ASP A 44 6.00 5.02 -7.80
C ASP A 44 5.57 4.27 -9.07
N ILE A 45 4.57 4.80 -9.76
CA ILE A 45 4.13 4.34 -11.08
C ILE A 45 4.46 5.44 -12.08
N CYS A 46 5.29 5.12 -13.06
CA CYS A 46 5.70 6.05 -14.11
C CYS A 46 5.46 5.44 -15.50
N GLU A 47 5.33 6.30 -16.50
CA GLU A 47 5.27 5.92 -17.92
C GLU A 47 6.64 6.19 -18.57
N ASN A 48 7.14 5.21 -19.33
CA ASN A 48 8.40 5.33 -20.07
C ASN A 48 8.22 6.04 -21.43
N SER A 49 9.27 6.11 -22.26
CA SER A 49 9.21 6.73 -23.60
C SER A 49 8.25 6.07 -24.57
N ASP A 50 7.95 4.80 -24.37
CA ASP A 50 7.10 4.00 -25.26
C ASP A 50 5.63 4.00 -24.80
N GLY A 51 5.30 4.77 -23.77
CA GLY A 51 3.94 4.82 -23.20
C GLY A 51 3.62 3.63 -22.29
N ILE A 52 4.62 2.84 -21.89
CA ILE A 52 4.46 1.64 -21.06
C ILE A 52 4.61 2.03 -19.58
N LEU A 53 3.70 1.51 -18.75
CA LEU A 53 3.72 1.69 -17.30
C LEU A 53 4.83 0.86 -16.66
N THR A 54 5.51 1.48 -15.72
CA THR A 54 6.64 0.91 -14.99
C THR A 54 6.54 1.28 -13.52
N THR A 55 7.12 0.45 -12.66
CA THR A 55 7.31 0.80 -11.24
C THR A 55 8.68 1.45 -11.05
N GLY A 56 8.76 2.41 -10.14
CA GLY A 56 9.95 3.23 -9.92
C GLY A 56 9.96 4.49 -10.80
N VAL A 57 11.07 5.23 -10.73
CA VAL A 57 11.23 6.51 -11.43
C VAL A 57 11.45 6.29 -12.93
N SER A 58 10.63 6.96 -13.75
CA SER A 58 10.77 7.01 -15.22
C SER A 58 10.40 8.40 -15.74
N GLN A 59 10.15 8.54 -17.05
CA GLN A 59 10.00 9.85 -17.71
C GLN A 59 8.79 10.66 -17.22
N ARG A 60 7.63 10.02 -17.07
CA ARG A 60 6.40 10.70 -16.64
C ARG A 60 5.86 10.05 -15.39
N TYR A 61 5.65 10.86 -14.36
CA TYR A 61 5.10 10.40 -13.10
C TYR A 61 3.57 10.30 -13.20
N ILE A 62 3.02 9.12 -12.92
CA ILE A 62 1.60 8.82 -13.15
C ILE A 62 0.84 8.67 -11.82
N ALA A 63 1.39 7.87 -10.91
CA ALA A 63 0.78 7.62 -9.61
C ALA A 63 1.83 7.31 -8.55
N GLN A 64 1.45 7.48 -7.28
CA GLN A 64 2.19 7.05 -6.10
C GLN A 64 1.24 6.27 -5.21
N ILE A 65 1.68 5.11 -4.75
CA ILE A 65 0.95 4.29 -3.79
C ILE A 65 1.72 4.29 -2.48
N ASP A 66 1.11 4.80 -1.42
CA ASP A 66 1.65 4.78 -0.07
C ASP A 66 0.93 3.72 0.76
N ILE A 67 1.69 2.75 1.24
CA ILE A 67 1.24 1.70 2.15
C ILE A 67 1.90 1.96 3.51
N PRO A 68 1.13 2.14 4.59
CA PRO A 68 1.71 2.36 5.91
C PRO A 68 2.45 1.11 6.42
N ALA A 69 3.20 1.28 7.50
CA ALA A 69 3.78 0.14 8.21
C ALA A 69 2.69 -0.79 8.72
N ARG A 70 2.98 -2.09 8.73
CA ARG A 70 2.08 -3.11 9.30
C ARG A 70 1.76 -2.79 10.75
N GLU A 71 0.47 -2.88 11.07
CA GLU A 71 -0.02 -2.75 12.43
C GLU A 71 -0.04 -4.11 13.14
N TYR A 72 0.19 -4.08 14.44
CA TYR A 72 0.14 -5.25 15.31
C TYR A 72 -0.80 -4.98 16.47
N LYS A 73 -1.51 -6.02 16.89
CA LYS A 73 -2.32 -6.03 18.11
C LYS A 73 -1.67 -6.93 19.15
N GLU A 74 -1.72 -6.51 20.40
CA GLU A 74 -1.35 -7.35 21.54
C GLU A 74 -2.47 -8.36 21.80
N VAL A 75 -2.10 -9.62 21.94
CA VAL A 75 -3.01 -10.71 22.28
C VAL A 75 -2.48 -11.38 23.53
N PRO A 76 -3.28 -11.51 24.60
CA PRO A 76 -2.83 -12.15 25.83
C PRO A 76 -2.44 -13.60 25.55
N ILE A 77 -1.36 -14.04 26.20
CA ILE A 77 -0.94 -15.44 26.20
C ILE A 77 -1.71 -16.09 27.36
N GLU A 78 -2.53 -17.10 27.07
CA GLU A 78 -3.15 -17.90 28.12
C GLU A 78 -2.05 -18.70 28.81
N ASP A 79 -1.87 -18.48 30.13
CA ASP A 79 -0.92 -19.23 30.92
C ASP A 79 -1.23 -20.73 30.83
N VAL A 80 -0.27 -21.50 30.34
CA VAL A 80 -0.34 -22.95 30.39
C VAL A 80 -0.27 -23.32 31.86
N GLU A 81 -1.38 -23.83 32.42
CA GLU A 81 -1.48 -24.23 33.84
C GLU A 81 -0.23 -25.01 34.29
N GLY A 82 0.63 -24.35 35.07
CA GLY A 82 1.94 -24.86 35.40
C GLY A 82 2.63 -24.05 36.50
N GLU A 83 2.15 -24.26 37.73
CA GLU A 83 2.78 -23.91 39.02
C GLU A 83 3.17 -22.43 39.21
N GLY A 84 2.23 -21.70 39.83
CA GLY A 84 2.37 -20.30 40.16
C GLY A 84 3.60 -19.96 41.01
N THR A 85 4.23 -18.86 40.62
CA THR A 85 5.12 -18.08 41.47
C THR A 85 4.63 -16.64 41.46
N GLU A 86 4.42 -16.06 42.65
CA GLU A 86 3.97 -14.68 42.83
C GLU A 86 4.76 -13.69 41.96
N GLY A 87 4.06 -13.01 41.04
CA GLY A 87 4.62 -11.98 40.15
C GLY A 87 4.41 -12.23 38.66
N GLU A 88 3.34 -12.91 38.25
CA GLU A 88 3.01 -13.14 36.83
C GLU A 88 2.68 -11.79 36.15
N GLU A 89 3.66 -11.22 35.46
CA GLU A 89 3.43 -10.14 34.50
C GLU A 89 2.57 -10.69 33.37
N GLU A 90 1.42 -10.06 33.09
CA GLU A 90 0.57 -10.41 31.95
C GLU A 90 1.43 -10.42 30.68
N SER A 91 1.59 -11.60 30.08
CA SER A 91 2.40 -11.76 28.89
C SER A 91 1.55 -11.65 27.63
N PHE A 92 2.02 -10.89 26.64
CA PHE A 92 1.31 -10.65 25.38
C PHE A 92 2.17 -11.08 24.19
N ARG A 93 1.51 -11.55 23.13
CA ARG A 93 2.12 -11.75 21.81
C ARG A 93 1.57 -10.73 20.81
N LEU A 94 2.43 -10.29 19.90
CA LEU A 94 2.03 -9.40 18.81
C LEU A 94 1.51 -10.23 17.63
N GLU A 95 0.25 -10.00 17.26
CA GLU A 95 -0.34 -10.55 16.04
C GLU A 95 -0.49 -9.46 14.98
N PRO A 96 -0.12 -9.74 13.71
CA PRO A 96 -0.28 -8.77 12.64
C PRO A 96 -1.77 -8.54 12.34
N VAL A 97 -2.16 -7.28 12.22
CA VAL A 97 -3.48 -6.90 11.72
C VAL A 97 -3.56 -7.23 10.22
N PRO A 98 -4.66 -7.83 9.73
CA PRO A 98 -4.80 -8.12 8.31
C PRO A 98 -4.73 -6.84 7.46
N PHE A 99 -4.03 -6.93 6.33
CA PHE A 99 -3.94 -5.84 5.35
C PHE A 99 -5.32 -5.30 4.98
N SER A 100 -5.45 -3.97 4.95
CA SER A 100 -6.65 -3.29 4.51
C SER A 100 -6.33 -2.25 3.45
N MET A 101 -7.06 -2.31 2.34
CA MET A 101 -6.98 -1.30 1.29
C MET A 101 -7.42 0.09 1.78
N ASP A 102 -8.11 0.18 2.92
CA ASP A 102 -8.50 1.45 3.54
C ASP A 102 -7.34 2.25 4.10
N ASN A 103 -6.24 1.58 4.43
CA ASN A 103 -5.04 2.21 4.96
C ASN A 103 -4.12 2.73 3.85
N VAL A 104 -4.37 2.37 2.59
CA VAL A 104 -3.56 2.79 1.43
C VAL A 104 -3.96 4.18 0.96
N THR A 105 -2.97 4.99 0.59
CA THR A 105 -3.17 6.25 -0.14
C THR A 105 -2.68 6.10 -1.59
N LEU A 106 -3.54 6.46 -2.55
CA LEU A 106 -3.20 6.55 -3.96
C LEU A 106 -3.19 8.03 -4.36
N THR A 107 -2.02 8.53 -4.75
CA THR A 107 -1.87 9.87 -5.32
C THR A 107 -1.75 9.77 -6.84
N LEU A 108 -2.48 10.60 -7.58
CA LEU A 108 -2.58 10.56 -9.05
C LEU A 108 -2.16 11.90 -9.66
N TRP A 109 -1.38 11.83 -10.75
CA TRP A 109 -0.93 12.97 -11.54
C TRP A 109 -1.68 13.03 -12.87
N ALA A 110 -1.82 14.24 -13.40
CA ALA A 110 -2.42 14.49 -14.70
C ALA A 110 -1.53 13.95 -15.83
N LEU A 111 -2.16 13.29 -16.81
CA LEU A 111 -1.48 12.71 -17.96
C LEU A 111 -0.88 13.76 -18.91
N ASN A 112 -1.36 15.01 -18.84
CA ASN A 112 -1.06 16.06 -19.81
C ASN A 112 -0.09 17.15 -19.29
N GLU A 113 0.39 17.06 -18.05
CA GLU A 113 1.47 17.95 -17.58
C GLU A 113 2.82 17.45 -18.10
N GLY A 114 3.13 17.83 -19.34
CA GLY A 114 4.34 17.44 -20.04
C GLY A 114 4.10 17.47 -21.54
N GLY A 115 3.79 18.66 -22.07
CA GLY A 115 3.51 18.89 -23.48
C GLY A 115 4.61 18.34 -24.37
N LEU A 116 4.34 17.18 -24.96
CA LEU A 116 4.83 16.70 -26.24
C LEU A 116 3.81 15.64 -26.71
N ARG A 117 2.86 16.11 -27.52
CA ARG A 117 2.36 15.39 -28.68
C ARG A 117 2.67 16.24 -29.89
#